data_AF-A0A938KML2-F1
#
_entry.id   AF-A0A938KML2-F1
#
_cell.length_a   1.000
_cell.length_b   1.000
_cell.length_c   1.000
_cell.angle_alpha   90.00
_cell.angle_beta   90.00
_cell.angle_gamma   90.00
#
_symmetry.space_group_name_H-M   'P 1'
#
loop_
_entity.id
_entity.type
_entity.pdbx_description
1 polymer ?
#
loop_
_entity_poly.entity_id
_entity_poly.type
_entity_poly.pdbx_seq_one_letter_code
_entity_poly.pdbx_strand_id
1 'polypeptide(L)'
;MGGARRRHLHPPGEARPHARAHRAGAARRPAVRPARSRTRSIRCRGRRGLRTVTPAQWDIVRVRINPEDRDEHPAIVFSPDEHCAEITRPKLNVLDGTTRRSGQPPRIHEVQLNGADGLDRPTVFSCAYFYSVPRAKIRGIIGRVTAARRRQIGRRIVAVFRVPL
;
A
#
# COMPACT_ATOMS: atom_id res chain seq x y z
N MET A 1 61.16 -26.40 16.66
CA MET A 1 61.79 -27.65 16.22
C MET A 1 60.89 -28.81 16.61
N GLY A 2 60.69 -29.79 15.70
CA GLY A 2 59.76 -30.94 15.79
C GLY A 2 58.43 -30.66 15.08
N GLY A 3 58.09 -31.16 13.88
CA GLY A 3 58.25 -32.53 13.34
C GLY A 3 57.11 -33.38 13.93
N ALA A 4 56.16 -34.00 13.21
CA ALA A 4 56.19 -34.58 11.87
C ALA A 4 54.77 -34.79 11.29
N ARG A 5 54.74 -35.06 9.98
CA ARG A 5 53.61 -35.36 9.08
C ARG A 5 53.09 -36.81 9.22
N ARG A 6 51.83 -37.05 8.84
CA ARG A 6 51.31 -38.14 7.96
C ARG A 6 49.77 -38.07 7.96
N ARG A 7 49.10 -37.64 6.87
CA ARG A 7 48.77 -38.36 5.62
C ARG A 7 47.71 -39.48 5.79
N HIS A 8 46.59 -39.24 5.09
CA HIS A 8 45.95 -40.13 4.13
C HIS A 8 44.73 -41.00 4.53
N LEU A 9 43.73 -40.86 3.64
CA LEU A 9 42.92 -41.89 2.98
C LEU A 9 41.56 -42.28 3.59
N HIS A 10 40.52 -41.87 2.85
CA HIS A 10 39.29 -42.63 2.67
C HIS A 10 39.59 -44.08 2.22
N PRO A 11 38.66 -45.01 2.52
CA PRO A 11 38.20 -45.90 1.48
C PRO A 11 36.66 -46.04 1.39
N PRO A 12 36.16 -46.61 0.27
CA PRO A 12 34.75 -46.73 -0.09
C PRO A 12 34.18 -48.14 0.23
N GLY A 13 32.86 -48.27 0.21
CA GLY A 13 32.13 -49.56 0.22
C GLY A 13 30.63 -49.29 0.27
N GLU A 14 29.93 -49.26 -0.87
CA GLU A 14 29.23 -50.41 -1.47
C GLU A 14 28.28 -51.14 -0.51
N ALA A 15 26.98 -50.99 -0.75
CA ALA A 15 26.10 -52.12 -1.11
C ALA A 15 24.65 -51.62 -1.33
N ARG A 16 24.19 -51.71 -2.57
CA ARG A 16 22.76 -51.81 -2.90
C ARG A 16 22.27 -53.19 -2.48
N PRO A 17 20.99 -53.33 -2.13
CA PRO A 17 20.23 -54.45 -2.66
C PRO A 17 18.98 -53.98 -3.40
N HIS A 18 18.86 -54.51 -4.61
CA HIS A 18 17.61 -54.60 -5.35
C HIS A 18 16.63 -55.50 -4.57
N ALA A 19 15.43 -55.02 -4.30
CA ALA A 19 14.28 -55.88 -4.03
C ALA A 19 13.08 -55.38 -4.84
N ARG A 20 12.80 -56.15 -5.89
CA ARG A 20 11.65 -56.04 -6.78
C ARG A 20 10.57 -56.93 -6.17
N ALA A 21 9.42 -56.39 -5.80
CA ALA A 21 8.23 -57.20 -5.60
C ALA A 21 6.96 -56.42 -5.98
N HIS A 22 6.17 -57.09 -6.79
CA HIS A 22 5.01 -56.62 -7.51
C HIS A 22 3.76 -56.43 -6.63
N ARG A 23 2.84 -55.64 -7.22
CA ARG A 23 1.38 -55.86 -7.35
C ARG A 23 0.43 -55.17 -6.37
N ALA A 24 -0.33 -54.27 -7.00
CA ALA A 24 -1.78 -54.21 -7.07
C ALA A 24 -2.56 -53.82 -5.80
N GLY A 25 -3.16 -52.63 -5.87
CA GLY A 25 -4.22 -52.20 -4.96
C GLY A 25 -4.86 -50.92 -5.50
N ALA A 26 -5.83 -51.09 -6.40
CA ALA A 26 -6.62 -50.00 -6.95
C ALA A 26 -7.43 -49.30 -5.84
N ALA A 27 -7.28 -47.99 -5.71
CA ALA A 27 -8.25 -47.14 -5.02
C ALA A 27 -8.40 -45.82 -5.79
N ARG A 28 -9.45 -45.77 -6.61
CA ARG A 28 -9.93 -44.58 -7.32
C ARG A 28 -10.25 -43.49 -6.31
N ARG A 29 -9.42 -42.45 -6.21
CA ARG A 29 -9.78 -41.19 -5.55
C ARG A 29 -10.59 -40.34 -6.55
N PRO A 30 -11.82 -39.90 -6.21
CA PRO A 30 -12.61 -39.08 -7.10
C PRO A 30 -11.96 -37.71 -7.27
N ALA A 31 -11.88 -37.28 -8.53
CA ALA A 31 -11.40 -35.98 -8.95
C ALA A 31 -12.22 -34.87 -8.29
N VAL A 32 -11.58 -34.10 -7.42
CA VAL A 32 -12.13 -32.83 -6.92
C VAL A 32 -12.15 -31.87 -8.10
N ARG A 33 -13.36 -31.62 -8.62
CA ARG A 33 -13.64 -30.58 -9.62
C ARG A 33 -13.15 -29.23 -9.08
N PRO A 34 -12.21 -28.52 -9.72
CA PRO A 34 -12.01 -27.12 -9.41
C PRO A 34 -13.27 -26.38 -9.84
N ALA A 35 -14.02 -25.88 -8.85
CA ALA A 35 -15.12 -24.96 -9.06
C ALA A 35 -14.58 -23.77 -9.86
N ARG A 36 -15.15 -23.56 -11.06
CA ARG A 36 -14.98 -22.34 -11.85
C ARG A 36 -15.44 -21.16 -10.98
N SER A 37 -14.51 -20.55 -10.26
CA SER A 37 -14.71 -19.21 -9.73
C SER A 37 -14.82 -18.28 -10.93
N ARG A 38 -16.07 -17.91 -11.22
CA ARG A 38 -16.41 -16.78 -12.08
C ARG A 38 -15.79 -15.53 -11.44
N THR A 39 -14.53 -15.26 -11.74
CA THR A 39 -13.97 -13.93 -11.51
C THR A 39 -14.73 -13.01 -12.46
N ARG A 40 -15.76 -12.36 -11.91
CA ARG A 40 -16.47 -11.26 -12.57
C ARG A 40 -15.39 -10.28 -13.02
N SER A 41 -15.16 -10.28 -14.32
CA SER A 41 -14.64 -9.18 -15.11
C SER A 41 -15.10 -7.86 -14.48
N ILE A 42 -14.21 -7.21 -13.71
CA ILE A 42 -14.31 -5.78 -13.50
C ILE A 42 -13.91 -5.18 -14.84
N ARG A 43 -14.90 -5.08 -15.73
CA ARG A 43 -14.83 -4.25 -16.91
C ARG A 43 -14.60 -2.83 -16.41
N CYS A 44 -13.34 -2.40 -16.37
CA CYS A 44 -12.98 -0.98 -16.33
C CYS A 44 -13.38 -0.35 -17.67
N ARG A 45 -14.68 -0.24 -17.93
CA ARG A 45 -15.22 0.56 -19.04
C ARG A 45 -15.58 1.93 -18.50
N GLY A 46 -14.97 2.93 -19.11
CA GLY A 46 -15.70 4.13 -19.50
C GLY A 46 -15.67 5.30 -18.51
N ARG A 47 -14.93 6.34 -18.89
CA ARG A 47 -15.47 7.64 -19.34
C ARG A 47 -14.45 8.71 -19.01
N ARG A 48 -13.60 9.01 -19.99
CA ARG A 48 -12.93 10.31 -20.16
C ARG A 48 -13.96 11.30 -20.69
N GLY A 49 -14.93 11.66 -19.86
CA GLY A 49 -15.58 12.96 -19.97
C GLY A 49 -14.83 13.90 -19.04
N LEU A 50 -14.82 15.20 -19.31
CA LEU A 50 -14.37 16.20 -18.34
C LEU A 50 -15.19 16.01 -17.05
N ARG A 51 -14.66 15.22 -16.12
CA ARG A 51 -15.25 15.02 -14.80
C ARG A 51 -14.89 16.28 -14.03
N THR A 52 -15.87 17.03 -13.57
CA THR A 52 -15.72 17.76 -12.31
C THR A 52 -15.28 16.72 -11.29
N VAL A 53 -13.97 16.70 -10.99
CA VAL A 53 -13.39 15.59 -10.24
C VAL A 53 -13.75 15.80 -8.79
N THR A 54 -14.86 15.21 -8.37
CA THR A 54 -15.25 15.15 -6.96
C THR A 54 -14.22 14.28 -6.24
N PRO A 55 -13.40 14.86 -5.33
CA PRO A 55 -12.45 14.07 -4.56
C PRO A 55 -13.19 13.04 -3.71
N ALA A 56 -12.71 11.80 -3.71
CA ALA A 56 -13.18 10.71 -2.86
C ALA A 56 -12.24 10.49 -1.67
N GLN A 57 -12.66 9.66 -0.72
CA GLN A 57 -11.78 9.28 0.38
C GLN A 57 -10.54 8.56 -0.17
N TRP A 58 -9.40 8.91 0.42
CA TRP A 58 -8.05 8.42 0.08
C TRP A 58 -7.49 8.92 -1.25
N ASP A 59 -8.13 9.89 -1.88
CA ASP A 59 -7.55 10.58 -3.02
C ASP A 59 -6.48 11.57 -2.56
N ILE A 60 -5.41 11.67 -3.35
CA ILE A 60 -4.32 12.61 -3.14
C ILE A 60 -4.60 13.82 -4.02
N VAL A 61 -4.73 14.98 -3.40
CA VAL A 61 -5.12 16.23 -4.06
C VAL A 61 -4.04 17.30 -3.92
N ARG A 62 -4.01 18.26 -4.85
CA ARG A 62 -3.25 19.51 -4.67
C ARG A 62 -4.15 20.55 -4.03
N VAL A 63 -3.71 21.10 -2.90
CA VAL A 63 -4.45 22.13 -2.18
C VAL A 63 -3.50 23.20 -1.68
N ARG A 64 -3.99 24.44 -1.68
CA ARG A 64 -3.37 25.53 -0.91
C ARG A 64 -4.05 25.58 0.44
N ILE A 65 -3.34 25.13 1.47
CA ILE A 65 -3.87 25.11 2.85
C ILE A 65 -3.97 26.56 3.32
N ASN A 66 -2.84 27.29 3.28
CA ASN A 66 -2.84 28.73 3.53
C ASN A 66 -2.93 29.50 2.21
N PRO A 67 -3.66 30.63 2.17
CA PRO A 67 -3.72 31.49 1.00
C PRO A 67 -2.36 32.13 0.65
N GLU A 68 -1.48 32.27 1.65
CA GLU A 68 -0.13 32.81 1.53
C GLU A 68 0.91 31.77 1.09
N ASP A 69 0.55 30.48 1.08
CA ASP A 69 1.45 29.44 0.61
C ASP A 69 1.75 29.66 -0.87
N ARG A 70 3.04 29.81 -1.19
CA ARG A 70 3.52 30.01 -2.57
C ARG A 70 3.21 28.81 -3.46
N ASP A 71 3.32 27.61 -2.89
CA ASP A 71 3.24 26.34 -3.60
C ASP A 71 1.99 25.56 -3.22
N GLU A 72 1.51 24.73 -4.15
CA GLU A 72 0.43 23.79 -3.87
C GLU A 72 0.99 22.56 -3.18
N HIS A 73 0.42 22.24 -2.02
CA HIS A 73 0.86 21.10 -1.24
C HIS A 73 0.00 19.87 -1.57
N PRO A 74 0.62 18.70 -1.73
CA PRO A 74 -0.14 17.45 -1.81
C PRO A 74 -0.84 17.21 -0.47
N ALA A 75 -2.10 16.78 -0.49
CA ALA A 75 -2.86 16.44 0.69
C ALA A 75 -3.72 15.19 0.45
N ILE A 76 -3.96 14.38 1.48
CA ILE A 76 -4.81 13.18 1.38
C ILE A 76 -6.19 13.52 1.91
N VAL A 77 -7.23 13.21 1.14
CA VAL A 77 -8.62 13.35 1.57
C VAL A 77 -8.95 12.24 2.56
N PHE A 78 -9.28 12.64 3.79
CA PHE A 78 -9.58 11.70 4.88
C PHE A 78 -11.06 11.64 5.25
N SER A 79 -11.84 12.63 4.79
CA SER A 79 -13.29 12.68 5.01
C SER A 79 -14.00 11.39 4.53
N PRO A 80 -15.06 10.93 5.21
CA PRO A 80 -15.84 9.77 4.76
C PRO A 80 -16.33 9.93 3.31
N ASP A 81 -16.51 8.81 2.62
CA ASP A 81 -16.96 8.82 1.22
C ASP A 81 -18.35 9.46 1.08
N GLU A 82 -19.22 9.35 2.08
CA GLU A 82 -20.53 10.00 2.12
C GLU A 82 -20.40 11.52 2.18
N HIS A 83 -19.44 12.03 2.96
CA HIS A 83 -19.11 13.46 3.03
C HIS A 83 -18.48 13.94 1.72
N CYS A 84 -17.70 13.09 1.07
CA CYS A 84 -17.10 13.39 -0.22
C CYS A 84 -18.15 13.41 -1.34
N ALA A 85 -19.15 12.53 -1.30
CA ALA A 85 -20.23 12.47 -2.28
C ALA A 85 -21.19 13.66 -2.19
N GLU A 86 -21.37 14.23 -1.00
CA GLU A 86 -22.25 15.37 -0.78
C GLU A 86 -21.63 16.68 -1.28
N ILE A 87 -22.15 17.20 -2.39
CA ILE A 87 -21.67 18.45 -3.02
C ILE A 87 -21.97 19.67 -2.16
N THR A 88 -23.06 19.63 -1.38
CA THR A 88 -23.51 20.74 -0.52
C THR A 88 -22.53 21.05 0.61
N ARG A 89 -21.69 20.08 1.02
CA ARG A 89 -20.69 20.29 2.06
C ARG A 89 -19.47 21.00 1.49
N PRO A 90 -19.17 22.24 1.92
CA PRO A 90 -18.14 23.04 1.28
C PRO A 90 -16.72 22.67 1.73
N LYS A 91 -16.54 21.91 2.82
CA LYS A 91 -15.24 21.61 3.43
C LYS A 91 -14.99 20.12 3.52
N LEU A 92 -13.72 19.74 3.36
CA LEU A 92 -13.22 18.38 3.52
C LEU A 92 -12.05 18.38 4.49
N ASN A 93 -11.98 17.35 5.33
CA ASN A 93 -10.82 17.03 6.14
C ASN A 93 -9.74 16.38 5.28
N VAL A 94 -8.53 16.94 5.36
CA VAL A 94 -7.34 16.48 4.64
C VAL A 94 -6.14 16.37 5.57
N LEU A 95 -5.22 15.46 5.22
CA LEU A 95 -3.90 15.34 5.83
C LEU A 95 -2.89 16.08 4.97
N ASP A 96 -2.07 16.94 5.57
CA ASP A 96 -1.06 17.72 4.85
C ASP A 96 0.12 16.83 4.45
N GLY A 97 0.59 17.04 3.23
CA GLY A 97 1.79 16.43 2.68
C GLY A 97 2.84 17.49 2.40
N THR A 98 4.04 17.28 2.91
CA THR A 98 5.21 18.10 2.61
C THR A 98 6.19 17.29 1.77
N THR A 99 6.57 17.86 0.62
CA THR A 99 7.63 17.31 -0.24
C THR A 99 8.99 17.68 0.37
N ARG A 100 9.47 16.91 1.35
CA ARG A 100 10.81 17.11 1.93
C ARG A 100 11.86 16.43 1.06
N ARG A 101 13.06 17.02 0.96
CA ARG A 101 14.21 16.38 0.31
C ARG A 101 14.53 15.06 1.05
N SER A 102 14.52 13.97 0.30
CA SER A 102 14.79 12.61 0.75
C SER A 102 16.12 12.52 1.49
N GLY A 103 16.09 12.28 2.79
CA GLY A 103 17.30 12.14 3.60
C GLY A 103 17.03 12.01 5.09
N GLN A 104 15.91 12.56 5.58
CA GLN A 104 15.47 12.38 6.96
C GLN A 104 14.42 11.27 7.05
N PRO A 105 14.53 10.34 8.02
CA PRO A 105 13.50 9.34 8.25
C PRO A 105 12.19 10.02 8.69
N PRO A 106 11.02 9.50 8.26
CA PRO A 106 9.73 10.04 8.67
C PRO A 106 9.55 9.91 10.19
N ARG A 107 9.04 10.97 10.82
CA ARG A 107 8.73 11.01 12.26
C ARG A 107 7.63 10.02 12.65
N ILE A 108 7.45 9.81 13.95
CA ILE A 108 6.45 8.88 14.53
C ILE A 108 5.00 9.24 14.15
N HIS A 109 4.71 10.47 13.76
CA HIS A 109 3.38 10.88 13.27
C HIS A 109 3.32 11.00 11.74
N GLU A 110 4.43 10.76 11.05
CA GLU A 110 4.56 10.94 9.62
C GLU A 110 4.50 9.59 8.89
N VAL A 111 3.98 9.64 7.66
CA VAL A 111 3.95 8.51 6.73
C VAL A 111 4.50 8.96 5.39
N GLN A 112 5.49 8.25 4.87
CA GLN A 112 6.08 8.54 3.57
C GLN A 112 5.36 7.75 2.47
N LEU A 113 4.83 8.48 1.48
CA LEU A 113 4.28 7.93 0.24
C LEU A 113 5.23 8.22 -0.92
N ASN A 114 5.13 7.42 -1.98
CA ASN A 114 6.02 7.49 -3.14
C ASN A 114 5.24 7.27 -4.45
N GLY A 115 5.95 7.04 -5.56
CA GLY A 115 5.36 6.84 -6.88
C GLY A 115 4.33 5.72 -6.99
N ALA A 116 4.30 4.76 -6.07
CA ALA A 116 3.28 3.70 -6.05
C ALA A 116 1.86 4.25 -5.78
N ASP A 117 1.74 5.43 -5.17
CA ASP A 117 0.47 6.07 -4.84
C ASP A 117 0.11 7.21 -5.84
N GLY A 118 0.92 7.40 -6.89
CA GLY A 118 0.72 8.43 -7.92
C GLY A 118 1.46 9.75 -7.65
N LEU A 119 2.52 9.73 -6.83
CA LEU A 119 3.33 10.90 -6.51
C LEU A 119 4.68 10.88 -7.26
N ASP A 120 5.00 11.95 -7.98
CA ASP A 120 6.26 12.05 -8.74
C ASP A 120 7.51 12.00 -7.83
N ARG A 121 7.37 12.46 -6.59
CA ARG A 121 8.45 12.52 -5.59
C ARG A 121 8.02 11.90 -4.27
N PRO A 122 8.96 11.32 -3.50
CA PRO A 122 8.67 10.90 -2.14
C PRO A 122 8.12 12.08 -1.33
N THR A 123 6.92 11.90 -0.79
CA THR A 123 6.21 12.94 -0.04
C THR A 123 5.87 12.40 1.33
N VAL A 124 6.05 13.23 2.35
CA VAL A 124 5.74 12.85 3.74
C VAL A 124 4.43 13.50 4.14
N PHE A 125 3.49 12.68 4.62
CA PHE A 125 2.20 13.13 5.13
C PHE A 125 2.17 13.09 6.64
N SER A 126 1.74 14.17 7.27
CA SER A 126 1.56 14.24 8.72
C SER A 126 0.19 13.69 9.10
N CYS A 127 0.16 12.78 10.06
CA CYS A 127 -1.06 12.24 10.66
C CYS A 127 -1.39 12.91 12.00
N ALA A 128 -0.63 13.93 12.43
CA ALA A 128 -0.84 14.59 13.71
C ALA A 128 -1.91 15.68 13.67
N TYR A 129 -2.19 16.24 12.50
CA TYR A 129 -3.13 17.33 12.32
C TYR A 129 -4.05 17.05 11.13
N PHE A 130 -5.31 17.41 11.27
CA PHE A 130 -6.29 17.36 10.20
C PHE A 130 -6.67 18.79 9.81
N TYR A 131 -6.51 19.13 8.55
CA TYR A 131 -6.90 20.43 8.02
C TYR A 131 -8.29 20.35 7.40
N SER A 132 -9.15 21.33 7.71
CA SER A 132 -10.43 21.48 7.04
C SER A 132 -10.28 22.46 5.88
N VAL A 133 -10.26 21.96 4.65
CA VAL A 133 -10.05 22.78 3.45
C VAL A 133 -11.34 22.91 2.65
N PRO A 134 -11.67 24.11 2.12
CA PRO A 134 -12.78 24.26 1.19
C PRO A 134 -12.55 23.46 -0.10
N ARG A 135 -13.60 22.84 -0.64
CA ARG A 135 -13.54 22.09 -1.90
C ARG A 135 -13.09 22.96 -3.07
N ALA A 136 -13.44 24.23 -3.06
CA ALA A 136 -13.01 25.20 -4.06
C ALA A 136 -11.48 25.45 -4.07
N LYS A 137 -10.78 25.16 -2.97
CA LYS A 137 -9.31 25.27 -2.90
C LYS A 137 -8.58 24.04 -3.46
N ILE A 138 -9.31 22.97 -3.77
CA ILE A 138 -8.74 21.75 -4.35
C ILE A 138 -8.54 22.00 -5.85
N ARG A 139 -7.29 21.93 -6.28
CA ARG A 139 -6.90 22.24 -7.67
C ARG A 139 -6.99 21.04 -8.59
N GLY A 140 -6.83 19.83 -8.05
CA GLY A 140 -6.94 18.60 -8.81
C GLY A 140 -6.54 17.38 -7.99
N ILE A 141 -6.85 16.21 -8.54
CA ILE A 141 -6.46 14.91 -8.00
C ILE A 141 -5.20 14.44 -8.71
N ILE A 142 -4.17 14.12 -7.94
CA ILE A 142 -2.87 13.65 -8.42
C ILE A 142 -2.84 12.13 -8.49
N GLY A 143 -3.41 11.47 -7.47
CA GLY A 143 -3.29 10.04 -7.28
C GLY A 143 -4.24 9.51 -6.22
N ARG A 144 -4.04 8.26 -5.83
CA ARG A 144 -4.87 7.59 -4.83
C ARG A 144 -4.04 6.68 -3.95
N VAL A 145 -4.25 6.79 -2.65
CA VAL A 145 -3.52 5.99 -1.67
C VAL A 145 -3.89 4.51 -1.81
N THR A 146 -2.87 3.65 -1.90
CA THR A 146 -3.01 2.19 -1.97
C THR A 146 -3.53 1.59 -0.66
N ALA A 147 -4.23 0.45 -0.72
CA ALA A 147 -4.84 -0.17 0.45
C ALA A 147 -3.85 -0.51 1.58
N ALA A 148 -2.61 -0.89 1.23
CA ALA A 148 -1.55 -1.14 2.22
C ALA A 148 -1.20 0.13 3.00
N ARG A 149 -1.07 1.27 2.31
CA ARG A 149 -0.78 2.58 2.92
C ARG A 149 -1.95 3.13 3.73
N ARG A 150 -3.20 2.90 3.30
CA ARG A 150 -4.39 3.26 4.10
C ARG A 150 -4.36 2.62 5.48
N ARG A 151 -4.03 1.33 5.57
CA ARG A 151 -3.89 0.62 6.85
C ARG A 151 -2.76 1.20 7.70
N GLN A 152 -1.64 1.55 7.06
CA GLN A 152 -0.51 2.18 7.75
C GLN A 152 -0.90 3.55 8.33
N ILE A 153 -1.57 4.40 7.55
CA ILE A 153 -2.07 5.70 7.98
C ILE A 153 -3.08 5.55 9.11
N GLY A 154 -4.05 4.63 8.99
CA GLY A 154 -5.03 4.36 10.05
C GLY A 154 -4.38 3.95 11.37
N ARG A 155 -3.43 3.01 11.34
CA ARG A 155 -2.65 2.62 12.53
C ARG A 155 -1.85 3.79 13.11
N ARG A 156 -1.31 4.65 12.25
CA ARG A 156 -0.54 5.83 12.67
C ARG A 156 -1.44 6.85 13.38
N ILE A 157 -2.59 7.16 12.82
CA ILE A 157 -3.58 8.07 13.41
C ILE A 157 -3.99 7.56 14.79
N VAL A 158 -4.37 6.28 14.89
CA VAL A 158 -4.72 5.65 16.17
C VAL A 158 -3.58 5.79 17.19
N ALA A 159 -2.35 5.49 16.78
CA ALA A 159 -1.18 5.58 17.66
C ALA A 159 -0.87 7.02 18.11
N VAL A 160 -1.05 8.01 17.22
CA VAL A 160 -0.78 9.42 17.51
C VAL A 160 -1.84 10.03 18.41
N PHE A 161 -3.12 9.78 18.11
CA PHE A 161 -4.24 10.31 18.90
C PHE A 161 -4.58 9.46 20.13
N ARG A 162 -3.88 8.32 20.31
CA ARG A 162 -4.11 7.36 21.41
C ARG A 162 -5.58 6.96 21.52
N VAL A 163 -6.24 6.79 20.37
CA VAL A 163 -7.63 6.35 20.31
C VAL A 163 -7.66 4.87 20.74
N PRO A 164 -8.46 4.49 21.74
CA PRO A 164 -8.62 3.08 22.09
C PRO A 164 -9.31 2.36 20.92
N LEU A 165 -8.70 1.27 20.44
CA LEU A 165 -9.27 0.37 19.43
C LEU A 165 -9.91 -0.86 20.08
#